data_AF-A0A2V8P3P9-F1
#
_entry.id   AF-A0A2V8P3P9-F1
#
_cell.length_a   1.000
_cell.length_b   1.000
_cell.length_c   1.000
_cell.angle_alpha   90.00
_cell.angle_beta   90.00
_cell.angle_gamma   90.00
#
_symmetry.space_group_name_H-M   'P 1'
#
loop_
_entity.id
_entity.type
_entity.pdbx_description
1 polymer ?
#
loop_
_entity_poly.entity_id
_entity_poly.type
_entity_poly.pdbx_seq_one_letter_code
_entity_poly.pdbx_strand_id
1 'polypeptide(L)' 'MPNTTTYRFGDVVLVPFPFTDQTETKKRPAVVASSDRYNNARSDVIFLKKG' A
#
# COMPACT_ATOMS: atom_id res chain seq x y z
N MET A 1 0.29 -11.52 -14.93
CA MET A 1 1.66 -10.98 -14.75
C MET A 1 1.95 -10.95 -13.26
N PRO A 2 3.02 -11.57 -12.76
CA PRO A 2 3.39 -11.40 -11.36
C PRO A 2 3.72 -9.92 -11.11
N ASN A 3 3.28 -9.38 -9.97
CA ASN A 3 3.71 -8.05 -9.53
C ASN A 3 5.23 -8.07 -9.35
N THR A 4 5.94 -7.22 -10.09
CA THR A 4 7.42 -7.15 -10.06
C THR A 4 7.94 -6.28 -8.91
N THR A 5 7.06 -5.52 -8.25
CA THR A 5 7.43 -4.66 -7.11
C THR A 5 7.47 -5.47 -5.82
N THR A 6 8.65 -5.57 -5.20
CA THR A 6 8.81 -6.09 -3.85
C THR A 6 8.48 -4.99 -2.83
N TYR A 7 7.62 -5.29 -1.87
CA TYR A 7 7.30 -4.39 -0.76
C TYR A 7 8.01 -4.85 0.51
N ARG A 8 8.66 -3.93 1.19
CA ARG A 8 9.32 -4.16 2.49
C ARG A 8 8.73 -3.26 3.55
N PHE A 9 8.80 -3.72 4.79
CA PHE A 9 8.40 -2.90 5.93
C PHE A 9 9.14 -1.56 5.92
N GLY A 10 8.40 -0.47 6.11
CA GLY A 10 8.94 0.89 6.11
C GLY A 10 8.99 1.58 4.75
N ASP A 11 8.78 0.85 3.64
CA ASP A 11 8.70 1.47 2.32
C ASP A 11 7.53 2.47 2.24
N VAL A 12 7.76 3.59 1.58
CA VAL A 12 6.70 4.58 1.28
C VAL A 12 6.16 4.34 -0.11
N VAL A 13 4.86 4.06 -0.20
CA VAL A 13 4.15 3.76 -1.44
C VAL A 13 3.02 4.76 -1.68
N LEU A 14 2.73 5.04 -2.94
CA LEU A 14 1.58 5.86 -3.34
C LEU A 14 0.39 4.96 -3.62
N VAL A 15 -0.65 5.06 -2.79
CA VAL A 15 -1.87 4.28 -2.95
C VAL A 15 -3.05 5.20 -3.32
N PRO A 16 -3.95 4.76 -4.22
CA PRO A 16 -5.18 5.47 -4.52
C PRO A 16 -6.10 5.47 -3.29
N PHE A 17 -6.48 6.64 -2.81
CA PHE A 17 -7.55 6.78 -1.82
C PHE A 17 -8.73 7.53 -2.43
N PRO A 18 -9.95 6.98 -2.34
CA PRO A 18 -11.14 7.76 -2.66
C PRO A 18 -11.23 8.93 -1.66
N PHE A 19 -11.60 10.12 -2.15
CA PHE A 19 -12.10 11.15 -1.24
C PHE A 19 -13.36 10.66 -0.53
N THR A 20 -13.70 11.31 0.59
CA THR A 20 -14.90 11.01 1.38
C THR A 20 -16.18 11.06 0.55
N ASP A 21 -16.21 11.87 -0.50
CA ASP A 21 -17.31 12.00 -1.46
C ASP A 21 -17.21 11.04 -2.66
N GLN A 22 -16.15 10.21 -2.73
CA GLN A 22 -15.88 9.21 -3.77
C GLN A 22 -15.81 9.77 -5.20
N THR A 23 -15.71 11.10 -5.36
CA THR A 23 -15.74 11.76 -6.68
C THR A 23 -14.38 11.74 -7.37
N GLU A 24 -13.30 11.76 -6.57
CA GLU A 24 -11.92 11.73 -7.06
C GLU A 24 -11.06 10.76 -6.27
N THR A 25 -10.06 10.19 -6.94
CA THR A 25 -9.02 9.37 -6.32
C THR A 25 -7.70 10.14 -6.36
N LYS A 26 -7.20 10.58 -5.21
CA LYS A 26 -5.84 11.15 -5.09
C LYS A 26 -4.90 10.10 -4.53
N LYS A 27 -3.69 10.05 -5.09
CA LYS A 27 -2.62 9.21 -4.57
C LYS A 27 -2.11 9.82 -3.27
N ARG A 28 -2.08 9.04 -2.19
CA ARG A 28 -1.52 9.47 -0.90
C ARG A 28 -0.35 8.57 -0.51
N PRO A 29 0.71 9.14 0.09
CA PRO A 29 1.78 8.34 0.64
C PRO A 29 1.26 7.51 1.83
N ALA A 30 1.63 6.24 1.84
CA ALA A 30 1.40 5.30 2.93
C ALA A 30 2.68 4.51 3.20
N VAL A 31 2.86 4.04 4.42
CA VAL A 31 4.03 3.25 4.84
C VAL A 31 3.63 1.79 4.89
N VAL A 32 4.40 0.90 4.27
CA VAL A 32 4.21 -0.55 4.36
C VAL A 32 4.46 -1.00 5.80
N ALA A 33 3.47 -1.67 6.39
CA ALA A 33 3.48 -2.13 7.78
C ALA A 33 3.55 -3.66 7.91
N SER A 34 3.35 -4.41 6.82
CA SER A 34 3.52 -5.86 6.81
C SER A 34 4.98 -6.29 6.63
N SER A 35 5.35 -7.39 7.30
CA SER A 35 6.66 -8.04 7.15
C SER A 35 6.83 -8.71 5.78
N ASP A 36 8.08 -8.91 5.35
CA ASP A 36 8.42 -9.66 4.13
C ASP A 36 7.82 -11.07 4.13
N ARG A 37 7.75 -11.74 5.30
CA ARG A 37 7.10 -13.06 5.42
C ARG A 37 5.62 -13.00 5.07
N TYR A 38 4.92 -11.95 5.51
CA TYR A 38 3.51 -11.74 5.17
C TYR A 38 3.36 -11.47 3.67
N ASN A 39 4.15 -10.53 3.14
CA ASN A 39 4.11 -10.11 1.73
C ASN A 39 4.45 -11.25 0.75
N ASN A 40 5.26 -12.23 1.18
CA ASN A 40 5.59 -13.41 0.38
C ASN A 40 4.54 -14.52 0.49
N ALA A 41 3.85 -14.63 1.62
CA ALA A 41 2.84 -15.66 1.86
C ALA A 41 1.45 -15.25 1.34
N ARG A 42 1.25 -13.98 1.03
CA ARG A 42 -0.04 -13.38 0.69
C ARG A 42 0.09 -12.45 -0.50
N SER A 43 -0.98 -12.32 -1.27
CA SER A 43 -1.02 -11.40 -2.42
C SER A 43 -1.35 -9.96 -2.02
N ASP A 44 -1.74 -9.72 -0.77
CA ASP A 44 -2.05 -8.40 -0.20
C ASP A 44 -0.88 -7.83 0.63
N VAL A 45 -0.88 -6.50 0.76
CA VAL A 45 0.12 -5.74 1.53
C VAL A 45 -0.62 -4.84 2.51
N ILE A 46 -0.18 -4.84 3.76
CA ILE A 46 -0.74 -3.98 4.81
C ILE A 46 0.07 -2.69 4.84
N PHE A 47 -0.60 -1.54 4.78
CA PHE A 47 0.04 -0.23 4.89
C PHE A 47 -0.72 0.69 5.84
N LEU A 48 0.00 1.63 6.44
CA LEU A 48 -0.53 2.68 7.29
C LEU A 48 -0.47 4.02 6.55
N LYS A 49 -1.59 4.75 6.49
CA LYS A 49 -1.63 6.10 5.95
C LYS A 49 -1.51 7.13 7.07
N LYS A 50 -0.93 8.29 6.77
CA LYS A 50 -1.13 9.48 7.60
C LYS A 50 -2.53 10.06 7.32
N GLY A 51 -3.22 10.50 8.39
CA GLY A 51 -4.57 11.08 8.39
C GLY A 51 -4.84 12.00 7.22
#